data_AF-A0A4Q9LK47-F1
#
_entry.id   AF-A0A4Q9LK47-F1
#
_cell.length_a   1.000
_cell.length_b   1.000
_cell.length_c   1.000
_cell.angle_alpha   90.00
_cell.angle_beta   90.00
_cell.angle_gamma   90.00
#
_symmetry.space_group_name_H-M   'P 1'
#
loop_
_entity.id
_entity.type
_entity.pdbx_description
1 polymer ?
#
loop_
_entity_poly.entity_id
_entity_poly.type
_entity_poly.pdbx_seq_one_letter_code
_entity_poly.pdbx_strand_id
1 'polypeptide(L)'
;MKLENIQLSSVDLISFIEFKKVAKIKLENCTCDDDEIYTEKILVIFIIEIKNMVIDKLIHSFFKKACFEFLILDKVVFKYPFNISNIPIPEYNKFASKIKLITTNMNDNFFDLLYNYKSLLSIEMKSVGNLSFRIKKNVNLNFLKLEELALKDFSLPKKIHNIQFLPNLEFLKLYRIQNISSLFTDLNEQQFYDTLRTLKIKGTPLTHLEIEKILNFSRLENLKLHTCNLDSSHLLNLNKLISKKILRRLILTNNKIKNIPITCKGIFNHLEHIVLDRCGLYAGSVSLFFNDTKSNKISFLDLSHNSLNRADLIVVSGLIKLQVLKLNGINLQEDARLNNLTTHGLTKHLKFLEIKELTISAKDILFLSKFKALEKISLSESSFECLKNTKVRICCSNFDVDSVYELEMLSK
;
A
#
# COMPACT_ATOMS: atom_id res chain seq x y z
N MET A 1 28.95 -9.67 1.76
CA MET A 1 29.99 -9.20 2.70
C MET A 1 29.38 -8.23 3.70
N LYS A 2 29.70 -8.38 4.99
CA LYS A 2 29.27 -7.48 6.07
C LYS A 2 30.52 -6.91 6.74
N LEU A 3 30.56 -5.60 6.90
CA LEU A 3 31.57 -4.86 7.65
C LEU A 3 30.84 -4.13 8.78
N GLU A 4 31.34 -4.28 10.01
CA GLU A 4 30.66 -3.79 11.19
C GLU A 4 31.65 -3.32 12.26
N ASN A 5 31.38 -2.15 12.86
CA ASN A 5 32.18 -1.56 13.94
C ASN A 5 33.68 -1.41 13.59
N ILE A 6 33.99 -1.07 12.33
CA ILE A 6 35.37 -0.84 11.86
C ILE A 6 35.55 0.57 11.30
N GLN A 7 36.79 1.03 11.28
CA GLN A 7 37.20 2.23 10.55
C GLN A 7 37.54 1.83 9.11
N LEU A 8 36.86 2.44 8.15
CA LEU A 8 37.03 2.19 6.72
C LEU A 8 37.96 3.23 6.10
N SER A 9 39.00 2.75 5.43
CA SER A 9 39.88 3.55 4.58
C SER A 9 39.45 3.48 3.11
N SER A 10 40.03 4.36 2.30
CA SER A 10 39.89 4.29 0.83
C SER A 10 40.39 2.95 0.26
N VAL A 11 41.45 2.38 0.84
CA VAL A 11 42.01 1.09 0.43
C VAL A 11 41.02 -0.05 0.66
N ASP A 12 40.32 -0.05 1.79
CA ASP A 12 39.31 -1.08 2.11
C ASP A 12 38.19 -1.11 1.08
N LEU A 13 37.67 0.06 0.69
CA LEU A 13 36.59 0.17 -0.31
C LEU A 13 37.09 -0.13 -1.73
N ILE A 14 38.34 0.23 -2.05
CA ILE A 14 38.99 -0.11 -3.32
C ILE A 14 39.24 -1.61 -3.44
N SER A 15 39.53 -2.32 -2.34
CA SER A 15 39.74 -3.77 -2.38
C SER A 15 38.52 -4.53 -2.95
N PHE A 16 37.31 -3.96 -2.82
CA PHE A 16 36.11 -4.52 -3.46
C PHE A 16 36.15 -4.54 -4.99
N ILE A 17 36.98 -3.68 -5.60
CA ILE A 17 37.17 -3.61 -7.05
C ILE A 17 37.84 -4.88 -7.58
N GLU A 18 38.66 -5.55 -6.78
CA GLU A 18 39.28 -6.83 -7.18
C GLU A 18 38.22 -7.92 -7.39
N PHE A 19 37.09 -7.82 -6.70
CA PHE A 19 35.95 -8.71 -6.90
C PHE A 19 35.10 -8.20 -8.07
N LYS A 20 35.25 -8.84 -9.25
CA LYS A 20 34.55 -8.48 -10.50
C LYS A 20 33.02 -8.25 -10.33
N LYS A 21 32.38 -8.93 -9.37
CA LYS A 21 30.96 -8.71 -9.00
C LYS A 21 30.77 -9.00 -7.51
N VAL A 22 30.14 -8.06 -6.79
CA VAL A 22 29.76 -8.27 -5.38
C VAL A 22 28.24 -8.33 -5.27
N ALA A 23 27.70 -9.44 -4.76
CA ALA A 23 26.24 -9.60 -4.63
C ALA A 23 25.64 -8.64 -3.58
N LYS A 24 26.30 -8.48 -2.44
CA LYS A 24 25.81 -7.61 -1.37
C LYS A 24 26.95 -7.09 -0.51
N ILE A 25 26.95 -5.79 -0.25
CA ILE A 25 27.77 -5.14 0.76
C ILE A 25 26.84 -4.58 1.83
N LYS A 26 27.15 -4.88 3.10
CA LYS A 26 26.51 -4.28 4.27
C LYS A 26 27.57 -3.56 5.10
N LEU A 27 27.43 -2.26 5.29
CA LEU A 27 28.26 -1.43 6.17
C LEU A 27 27.39 -1.02 7.38
N GLU A 28 27.83 -1.32 8.60
CA GLU A 28 27.04 -1.11 9.81
C GLU A 28 27.89 -0.53 10.94
N ASN A 29 27.49 0.63 11.48
CA ASN A 29 28.24 1.32 12.54
C ASN A 29 29.73 1.56 12.20
N CYS A 30 30.10 1.68 10.92
CA CYS A 30 31.48 1.96 10.54
C CYS A 30 31.79 3.47 10.68
N THR A 31 33.03 3.79 11.01
CA THR A 31 33.62 5.11 10.81
C THR A 31 34.40 5.11 9.50
N CYS A 32 34.74 6.29 8.97
CA CYS A 32 35.42 6.43 7.68
C CYS A 32 36.48 7.52 7.80
N ASP A 33 37.58 7.32 7.09
CA ASP A 33 38.64 8.33 6.93
C ASP A 33 38.14 9.48 6.06
N ASP A 34 38.66 10.69 6.25
CA ASP A 34 38.30 11.87 5.43
C ASP A 34 39.05 11.87 4.08
N ASP A 35 38.87 10.78 3.34
CA ASP A 35 39.57 10.48 2.09
C ASP A 35 38.64 10.49 0.87
N GLU A 36 39.21 10.44 -0.33
CA GLU A 36 38.49 10.17 -1.57
C GLU A 36 39.02 8.90 -2.25
N ILE A 37 38.12 8.17 -2.91
CA ILE A 37 38.49 7.02 -3.74
C ILE A 37 39.00 7.50 -5.11
N TYR A 38 40.30 7.33 -5.35
CA TYR A 38 40.95 7.57 -6.65
C TYR A 38 41.13 6.26 -7.41
N THR A 39 40.16 5.93 -8.26
CA THR A 39 40.19 4.75 -9.15
C THR A 39 39.47 5.01 -10.46
N GLU A 40 39.98 4.43 -11.55
CA GLU A 40 39.33 4.45 -12.87
C GLU A 40 38.27 3.35 -13.02
N LYS A 41 38.33 2.31 -12.17
CA LYS A 41 37.42 1.16 -12.26
C LYS A 41 36.05 1.46 -11.66
N ILE A 42 35.01 0.91 -12.26
CA ILE A 42 33.63 0.96 -11.76
C ILE A 42 33.35 -0.27 -10.90
N LEU A 43 32.80 -0.06 -9.71
CA LEU A 43 32.34 -1.10 -8.80
C LEU A 43 30.93 -1.54 -9.17
N VAL A 44 30.73 -2.81 -9.50
CA VAL A 44 29.37 -3.35 -9.76
C VAL A 44 28.93 -4.18 -8.57
N ILE A 45 27.96 -3.64 -7.81
CA ILE A 45 27.47 -4.24 -6.57
C ILE A 45 25.96 -4.40 -6.65
N PHE A 46 25.41 -5.60 -6.51
CA PHE A 46 23.97 -5.77 -6.67
C PHE A 46 23.17 -5.08 -5.55
N ILE A 47 23.56 -5.24 -4.28
CA ILE A 47 22.93 -4.56 -3.13
C ILE A 47 23.97 -3.83 -2.28
N ILE A 48 23.72 -2.56 -1.98
CA ILE A 48 24.44 -1.79 -0.97
C ILE A 48 23.49 -1.47 0.19
N GLU A 49 23.86 -1.87 1.39
CA GLU A 49 23.14 -1.57 2.63
C GLU A 49 24.06 -0.82 3.59
N ILE A 50 23.71 0.40 3.99
CA ILE A 50 24.46 1.19 4.96
C ILE A 50 23.56 1.51 6.16
N LYS A 51 24.06 1.23 7.37
CA LYS A 51 23.31 1.36 8.62
C LYS A 51 24.07 2.11 9.70
N ASN A 52 23.38 3.02 10.38
CA ASN A 52 23.91 3.75 11.55
C ASN A 52 25.26 4.43 11.27
N MET A 53 25.38 5.08 10.13
CA MET A 53 26.64 5.69 9.70
C MET A 53 26.44 7.17 9.34
N VAL A 54 27.52 7.93 9.48
CA VAL A 54 27.63 9.25 8.88
C VAL A 54 28.23 9.09 7.50
N ILE A 55 27.53 9.56 6.47
CA ILE A 55 28.07 9.56 5.10
C ILE A 55 28.95 10.79 4.97
N ASP A 56 30.25 10.54 4.87
CA ASP A 56 31.29 11.53 4.67
C ASP A 56 31.86 11.46 3.24
N LYS A 57 32.95 12.18 3.03
CA LYS A 57 33.59 12.33 1.74
C LYS A 57 33.96 10.98 1.11
N LEU A 58 34.41 10.03 1.92
CA LEU A 58 34.82 8.71 1.45
C LEU A 58 33.62 7.92 0.90
N ILE A 59 32.52 7.81 1.67
CA ILE A 59 31.33 7.10 1.22
C ILE A 59 30.65 7.83 0.05
N HIS A 60 30.68 9.16 0.02
CA HIS A 60 30.27 9.93 -1.16
C HIS A 60 31.09 9.54 -2.40
N SER A 61 32.41 9.45 -2.26
CA SER A 61 33.30 9.02 -3.35
C SER A 61 33.05 7.56 -3.76
N PHE A 62 32.70 6.69 -2.82
CA PHE A 62 32.26 5.32 -3.11
C PHE A 62 30.98 5.28 -3.97
N PHE A 63 29.94 6.04 -3.63
CA PHE A 63 28.75 6.16 -4.48
C PHE A 63 29.03 6.83 -5.83
N LYS A 64 30.10 7.63 -5.94
CA LYS A 64 30.56 8.16 -7.22
C LYS A 64 31.04 7.03 -8.15
N LYS A 65 31.67 5.99 -7.61
CA LYS A 65 32.33 4.89 -8.36
C LYS A 65 31.53 3.58 -8.41
N ALA A 66 30.48 3.45 -7.60
CA ALA A 66 29.62 2.27 -7.57
C ALA A 66 28.41 2.38 -8.50
N CYS A 67 28.12 1.28 -9.20
CA CYS A 67 26.84 0.97 -9.84
C CYS A 67 26.16 -0.13 -9.02
N PHE A 68 24.88 0.05 -8.74
CA PHE A 68 24.16 -0.89 -7.89
C PHE A 68 22.71 -1.06 -8.26
N GLU A 69 22.11 -2.22 -8.01
CA GLU A 69 20.68 -2.36 -8.31
C GLU A 69 19.82 -1.81 -7.16
N PHE A 70 20.22 -2.12 -5.93
CA PHE A 70 19.50 -1.74 -4.71
C PHE A 70 20.39 -0.97 -3.76
N LEU A 71 19.90 0.18 -3.29
CA LEU A 71 20.52 0.93 -2.18
C LEU A 71 19.56 1.02 -1.01
N ILE A 72 20.04 0.66 0.19
CA ILE A 72 19.32 0.75 1.44
C ILE A 72 20.15 1.59 2.41
N LEU A 73 19.61 2.73 2.84
CA LEU A 73 20.21 3.60 3.84
C LEU A 73 19.29 3.64 5.07
N ASP A 74 19.80 3.25 6.23
CA ASP A 74 19.02 3.17 7.48
C ASP A 74 19.76 3.87 8.63
N LYS A 75 19.12 4.86 9.26
CA LYS A 75 19.70 5.69 10.33
C LYS A 75 21.02 6.33 9.91
N VAL A 76 21.00 6.91 8.72
CA VAL A 76 22.17 7.51 8.07
C VAL A 76 22.07 9.04 8.11
N VAL A 77 23.18 9.72 8.37
CA VAL A 77 23.28 11.19 8.37
C VAL A 77 24.27 11.63 7.30
N PHE A 78 23.85 12.51 6.40
CA PHE A 78 24.72 13.06 5.37
C PHE A 78 25.45 14.31 5.88
N LYS A 79 26.79 14.28 5.93
CA LYS A 79 27.60 15.49 6.20
C LYS A 79 27.56 16.46 5.02
N TYR A 80 27.49 15.93 3.81
CA TYR A 80 27.46 16.69 2.56
C TYR A 80 26.19 16.36 1.78
N PRO A 81 25.65 17.29 0.96
CA PRO A 81 24.54 16.99 0.06
C PRO A 81 24.87 15.77 -0.80
N PHE A 82 23.91 14.87 -0.97
CA PHE A 82 23.88 13.70 -1.86
C PHE A 82 23.87 14.09 -3.34
N ASN A 83 24.52 15.20 -3.68
CA ASN A 83 24.72 15.61 -5.03
C ASN A 83 25.95 14.88 -5.61
N ILE A 84 25.68 13.91 -6.47
CA ILE A 84 26.70 13.10 -7.15
C ILE A 84 27.05 13.73 -8.52
N SER A 85 26.51 14.92 -8.84
CA SER A 85 26.51 15.53 -10.18
C SER A 85 27.87 15.91 -10.78
N ASN A 86 28.97 15.89 -10.01
CA ASN A 86 30.28 16.36 -10.49
C ASN A 86 31.10 15.28 -11.21
N ILE A 87 30.46 14.36 -11.92
CA ILE A 87 31.18 13.41 -12.79
C ILE A 87 30.76 13.69 -14.23
N PRO A 88 31.70 13.91 -15.17
CA PRO A 88 31.40 13.82 -16.58
C PRO A 88 30.98 12.38 -16.85
N ILE A 89 29.69 12.14 -17.15
CA ILE A 89 29.16 10.82 -17.46
C ILE A 89 28.89 10.78 -18.97
N PRO A 90 29.79 10.21 -19.81
CA PRO A 90 29.43 9.92 -21.18
C PRO A 90 28.91 8.47 -21.37
N GLU A 91 29.36 7.47 -20.60
CA GLU A 91 29.21 6.07 -21.07
C GLU A 91 28.55 5.06 -20.12
N TYR A 92 28.41 5.35 -18.83
CA TYR A 92 27.79 4.40 -17.88
C TYR A 92 26.66 5.08 -17.13
N ASN A 93 25.42 4.87 -17.58
CA ASN A 93 24.23 5.17 -16.79
C ASN A 93 24.40 4.48 -15.43
N LYS A 94 24.54 5.24 -14.34
CA LYS A 94 24.47 4.68 -12.99
C LYS A 94 23.17 3.91 -12.89
N PHE A 95 23.29 2.59 -12.85
CA PHE A 95 22.16 1.72 -12.61
C PHE A 95 21.84 1.84 -11.13
N ALA A 96 20.58 2.12 -10.84
CA ALA A 96 19.90 1.92 -9.56
C ALA A 96 18.44 1.71 -9.91
N SER A 97 17.90 0.52 -9.62
CA SER A 97 16.49 0.24 -9.87
C SER A 97 15.64 0.66 -8.68
N LYS A 98 16.20 0.55 -7.46
CA LYS A 98 15.47 0.85 -6.23
C LYS A 98 16.33 1.46 -5.13
N ILE A 99 15.81 2.50 -4.50
CA ILE A 99 16.41 3.16 -3.33
C ILE A 99 15.43 3.10 -2.15
N LYS A 100 15.94 2.73 -0.98
CA LYS A 100 15.20 2.74 0.29
C LYS A 100 15.94 3.59 1.32
N LEU A 101 15.26 4.61 1.82
CA LEU A 101 15.76 5.54 2.84
C LEU A 101 14.92 5.37 4.11
N ILE A 102 15.56 5.07 5.24
CA ILE A 102 14.92 4.80 6.53
C ILE A 102 15.59 5.65 7.59
N THR A 103 14.85 6.53 8.25
CA THR A 103 15.36 7.38 9.33
C THR A 103 16.65 8.11 8.92
N THR A 104 16.65 8.66 7.71
CA THR A 104 17.82 9.36 7.15
C THR A 104 17.65 10.86 7.29
N ASN A 105 18.72 11.59 7.59
CA ASN A 105 18.71 13.04 7.53
C ASN A 105 19.46 13.48 6.27
N MET A 106 18.72 13.95 5.26
CA MET A 106 19.29 14.39 3.99
C MET A 106 19.12 15.90 3.89
N ASN A 107 20.21 16.66 3.78
CA ASN A 107 20.14 18.10 3.46
C ASN A 107 20.11 18.28 1.94
N ASP A 108 19.11 17.69 1.29
CA ASP A 108 19.06 17.51 -0.16
C ASP A 108 17.71 17.81 -0.78
N ASN A 109 17.71 17.81 -2.11
CA ASN A 109 16.54 17.91 -2.93
C ASN A 109 16.18 16.54 -3.55
N PHE A 110 14.92 16.14 -3.43
CA PHE A 110 14.39 14.89 -3.98
C PHE A 110 14.65 14.75 -5.48
N PHE A 111 14.50 15.83 -6.25
CA PHE A 111 14.76 15.76 -7.69
C PHE A 111 16.24 15.58 -8.01
N ASP A 112 17.16 16.11 -7.19
CA ASP A 112 18.60 15.92 -7.39
C ASP A 112 18.99 14.45 -7.23
N LEU A 113 18.34 13.72 -6.31
CA LEU A 113 18.44 12.26 -6.22
C LEU A 113 18.00 11.58 -7.52
N LEU A 114 16.87 11.99 -8.10
CA LEU A 114 16.37 11.44 -9.36
C LEU A 114 17.29 11.73 -10.55
N TYR A 115 17.91 12.92 -10.60
CA TYR A 115 18.91 13.25 -11.62
C TYR A 115 20.13 12.32 -11.58
N ASN A 116 20.57 11.96 -10.38
CA ASN A 116 21.73 11.09 -10.18
C ASN A 116 21.45 9.63 -10.58
N TYR A 117 20.18 9.22 -10.54
CA TYR A 117 19.75 7.84 -10.86
C TYR A 117 18.60 7.85 -11.88
N LYS A 118 18.91 8.21 -13.13
CA LYS A 118 17.90 8.31 -14.21
C LYS A 118 17.15 7.00 -14.48
N SER A 119 17.76 5.86 -14.17
CA SER A 119 17.19 4.52 -14.34
C SER A 119 16.31 4.04 -13.18
N LEU A 120 16.14 4.87 -12.15
CA LEU A 120 15.43 4.54 -10.93
C LEU A 120 13.94 4.32 -11.15
N LEU A 121 13.47 3.13 -10.78
CA LEU A 121 12.08 2.70 -10.91
C LEU A 121 11.30 2.89 -9.61
N SER A 122 11.96 2.74 -8.46
CA SER A 122 11.29 2.76 -7.16
C SER A 122 12.07 3.50 -6.08
N ILE A 123 11.37 4.35 -5.33
CA ILE A 123 11.88 4.95 -4.09
C ILE A 123 10.92 4.66 -2.93
N GLU A 124 11.47 4.20 -1.81
CA GLU A 124 10.78 4.13 -0.52
C GLU A 124 11.49 5.01 0.52
N MET A 125 10.76 5.94 1.13
CA MET A 125 11.27 6.87 2.14
C MET A 125 10.44 6.76 3.41
N LYS A 126 11.11 6.49 4.54
CA LYS A 126 10.50 6.43 5.87
C LYS A 126 11.22 7.38 6.82
N SER A 127 10.50 8.34 7.41
CA SER A 127 11.05 9.26 8.42
C SER A 127 12.31 10.00 7.94
N VAL A 128 12.31 10.50 6.70
CA VAL A 128 13.46 11.26 6.17
C VAL A 128 13.33 12.72 6.58
N GLY A 129 14.35 13.23 7.26
CA GLY A 129 14.46 14.65 7.64
C GLY A 129 15.11 15.50 6.55
N ASN A 130 14.80 16.80 6.55
CA ASN A 130 15.43 17.85 5.73
C ASN A 130 15.38 17.70 4.19
N LEU A 131 14.51 16.82 3.68
CA LEU A 131 14.32 16.66 2.23
C LEU A 131 13.43 17.77 1.65
N SER A 132 13.94 18.46 0.63
CA SER A 132 13.17 19.42 -0.16
C SER A 132 12.64 18.80 -1.47
N PHE A 133 11.57 19.38 -2.02
CA PHE A 133 10.92 18.95 -3.27
C PHE A 133 10.93 20.10 -4.30
N ARG A 134 12.09 20.72 -4.51
CA ARG A 134 12.24 21.88 -5.41
C ARG A 134 12.72 21.43 -6.80
N ILE A 135 11.97 21.75 -7.85
CA ILE A 135 12.50 21.70 -9.22
C ILE A 135 13.26 23.00 -9.48
N LYS A 136 14.48 22.89 -10.04
CA LYS A 136 15.21 24.05 -10.60
C LYS A 136 14.47 24.50 -11.88
N LYS A 137 14.36 25.80 -12.16
CA LYS A 137 13.66 26.29 -13.36
C LYS A 137 14.21 25.62 -14.63
N ASN A 138 13.32 25.31 -15.58
CA ASN A 138 13.63 24.77 -16.91
C ASN A 138 14.22 23.36 -17.00
N VAL A 139 14.01 22.48 -16.01
CA VAL A 139 14.50 21.10 -16.14
C VAL A 139 13.40 20.15 -16.61
N ASN A 140 13.63 19.53 -17.77
CA ASN A 140 12.75 18.53 -18.37
C ASN A 140 12.87 17.20 -17.62
N LEU A 141 11.81 16.76 -16.95
CA LEU A 141 11.78 15.53 -16.15
C LEU A 141 11.33 14.28 -16.94
N ASN A 142 11.04 14.41 -18.24
CA ASN A 142 10.50 13.31 -19.07
C ASN A 142 11.45 12.10 -19.19
N PHE A 143 12.74 12.28 -18.91
CA PHE A 143 13.71 11.17 -18.94
C PHE A 143 13.65 10.27 -17.69
N LEU A 144 12.94 10.68 -16.63
CA LEU A 144 12.85 9.93 -15.39
C LEU A 144 11.96 8.69 -15.52
N LYS A 145 12.47 7.53 -15.08
CA LYS A 145 11.77 6.24 -15.12
C LYS A 145 11.04 5.86 -13.83
N LEU A 146 10.86 6.80 -12.89
CA LEU A 146 10.29 6.48 -11.58
C LEU A 146 8.81 6.07 -11.70
N GLU A 147 8.52 4.81 -11.37
CA GLU A 147 7.19 4.20 -11.42
C GLU A 147 6.53 4.11 -10.05
N GLU A 148 7.31 3.89 -8.99
CA GLU A 148 6.81 3.76 -7.62
C GLU A 148 7.47 4.75 -6.65
N LEU A 149 6.63 5.49 -5.92
CA LEU A 149 7.03 6.33 -4.81
C LEU A 149 6.26 5.96 -3.54
N ALA A 150 6.98 5.60 -2.48
CA ALA A 150 6.42 5.29 -1.18
C ALA A 150 6.98 6.25 -0.12
N LEU A 151 6.10 7.02 0.53
CA LEU A 151 6.41 7.94 1.62
C LEU A 151 5.76 7.45 2.90
N LYS A 152 6.53 7.40 3.99
CA LYS A 152 6.06 6.97 5.31
C LYS A 152 6.61 7.87 6.41
N ASP A 153 5.77 8.22 7.36
CA ASP A 153 6.14 9.00 8.54
C ASP A 153 6.83 10.31 8.13
N PHE A 154 6.21 11.03 7.19
CA PHE A 154 6.79 12.18 6.51
C PHE A 154 5.97 13.43 6.80
N SER A 155 6.65 14.55 7.06
CA SER A 155 6.02 15.86 7.07
C SER A 155 6.28 16.55 5.74
N LEU A 156 5.25 16.65 4.91
CA LEU A 156 5.40 17.29 3.61
C LEU A 156 5.59 18.81 3.83
N PRO A 157 6.55 19.44 3.13
CA PRO A 157 6.70 20.89 3.21
C PRO A 157 5.45 21.59 2.69
N LYS A 158 5.14 22.79 3.22
CA LYS A 158 3.94 23.57 2.88
C LYS A 158 3.71 23.79 1.38
N LYS A 159 4.78 23.75 0.59
CA LYS A 159 4.76 23.83 -0.86
C LYS A 159 5.53 22.62 -1.40
N ILE A 160 4.83 21.52 -1.66
CA ILE A 160 5.29 20.54 -2.62
C ILE A 160 4.77 21.02 -3.96
N HIS A 161 5.50 21.95 -4.54
CA HIS A 161 5.47 22.00 -5.98
C HIS A 161 6.04 20.66 -6.44
N ASN A 162 5.44 20.07 -7.45
CA ASN A 162 6.16 19.27 -8.42
C ASN A 162 6.13 17.73 -8.36
N ILE A 163 5.47 17.07 -7.41
CA ILE A 163 5.29 15.60 -7.55
C ILE A 163 4.57 15.26 -8.88
N GLN A 164 3.79 16.22 -9.37
CA GLN A 164 3.10 16.20 -10.65
C GLN A 164 4.01 16.01 -11.88
N PHE A 165 5.30 16.33 -11.78
CA PHE A 165 6.23 16.19 -12.89
C PHE A 165 6.95 14.83 -12.90
N LEU A 166 6.45 13.83 -12.18
CA LEU A 166 6.92 12.45 -12.31
C LEU A 166 6.15 11.78 -13.45
N PRO A 167 6.71 11.73 -14.68
CA PRO A 167 5.95 11.44 -15.90
C PRO A 167 5.47 9.99 -15.99
N ASN A 168 6.10 9.07 -15.25
CA ASN A 168 5.86 7.62 -15.33
C ASN A 168 5.34 7.04 -14.01
N LEU A 169 4.92 7.88 -13.05
CA LEU A 169 4.53 7.41 -11.72
C LEU A 169 3.18 6.67 -11.77
N GLU A 170 3.21 5.34 -11.66
CA GLU A 170 2.01 4.50 -11.63
C GLU A 170 1.54 4.19 -10.20
N PHE A 171 2.46 4.17 -9.22
CA PHE A 171 2.18 3.75 -7.85
C PHE A 171 2.62 4.80 -6.83
N LEU A 172 1.65 5.35 -6.09
CA LEU A 172 1.89 6.26 -4.97
C LEU A 172 1.38 5.69 -3.66
N LYS A 173 2.27 5.52 -2.68
CA LYS A 173 1.95 4.99 -1.35
C LYS A 173 2.31 6.01 -0.28
N LEU A 174 1.34 6.41 0.52
CA LEU A 174 1.44 7.46 1.54
C LEU A 174 1.01 6.90 2.89
N TYR A 175 1.88 6.93 3.89
CA TYR A 175 1.61 6.40 5.22
C TYR A 175 1.93 7.42 6.31
N ARG A 176 0.93 7.78 7.13
CA ARG A 176 1.09 8.72 8.26
C ARG A 176 1.80 10.00 7.83
N ILE A 177 1.19 10.67 6.84
CA ILE A 177 1.72 11.87 6.21
C ILE A 177 1.12 13.10 6.88
N GLN A 178 1.96 14.02 7.33
CA GLN A 178 1.51 15.34 7.76
C GLN A 178 1.49 16.30 6.56
N ASN A 179 0.53 17.23 6.56
CA ASN A 179 0.31 18.21 5.49
C ASN A 179 0.04 17.58 4.11
N ILE A 180 -0.80 16.53 4.04
CA ILE A 180 -1.11 15.84 2.77
C ILE A 180 -1.74 16.77 1.72
N SER A 181 -2.43 17.83 2.14
CA SER A 181 -2.94 18.89 1.28
C SER A 181 -1.89 19.47 0.34
N SER A 182 -0.62 19.55 0.75
CA SER A 182 0.49 20.04 -0.08
C SER A 182 0.74 19.19 -1.33
N LEU A 183 0.30 17.93 -1.35
CA LEU A 183 0.37 17.05 -2.52
C LEU A 183 -0.68 17.44 -3.56
N PHE A 184 -1.74 18.15 -3.13
CA PHE A 184 -2.89 18.52 -3.94
C PHE A 184 -2.99 20.02 -4.28
N THR A 185 -2.06 20.84 -3.77
CA THR A 185 -1.97 22.28 -4.07
C THR A 185 -1.35 22.53 -5.45
N ASP A 186 -1.84 23.55 -6.15
CA ASP A 186 -1.31 24.03 -7.44
C ASP A 186 -1.31 23.00 -8.59
N LEU A 187 -2.16 21.98 -8.52
CA LEU A 187 -2.30 20.97 -9.57
C LEU A 187 -3.05 21.52 -10.80
N ASN A 188 -2.39 22.38 -11.58
CA ASN A 188 -2.92 22.95 -12.82
C ASN A 188 -2.44 22.22 -14.09
N GLU A 189 -1.60 21.19 -13.97
CA GLU A 189 -1.03 20.47 -15.13
C GLU A 189 -1.64 19.07 -15.31
N GLN A 190 -2.04 18.77 -16.55
CA GLN A 190 -2.78 17.54 -16.92
C GLN A 190 -1.96 16.24 -16.77
N GLN A 191 -0.63 16.29 -16.94
CA GLN A 191 0.20 15.11 -17.18
C GLN A 191 0.29 14.13 -15.99
N PHE A 192 0.31 14.60 -14.74
CA PHE A 192 0.38 13.74 -13.55
C PHE A 192 -0.83 12.82 -13.38
N TYR A 193 -1.98 13.31 -13.81
CA TYR A 193 -3.25 12.64 -13.60
C TYR A 193 -3.45 11.43 -14.51
N ASP A 194 -2.67 11.36 -15.59
CA ASP A 194 -2.85 10.40 -16.67
C ASP A 194 -1.97 9.16 -16.52
N THR A 195 -1.12 9.07 -15.49
CA THR A 195 -0.23 7.92 -15.27
C THR A 195 -0.55 7.14 -14.00
N LEU A 196 -1.04 7.80 -12.95
CA LEU A 196 -1.27 7.15 -11.66
C LEU A 196 -2.40 6.12 -11.72
N ARG A 197 -2.06 4.84 -11.53
CA ARG A 197 -3.00 3.71 -11.51
C ARG A 197 -3.36 3.24 -10.11
N THR A 198 -2.44 3.41 -9.16
CA THR A 198 -2.63 2.97 -7.77
C THR A 198 -2.28 4.07 -6.77
N LEU A 199 -3.25 4.46 -5.96
CA LEU A 199 -3.09 5.35 -4.83
C LEU A 199 -3.42 4.63 -3.52
N LYS A 200 -2.45 4.61 -2.60
CA LYS A 200 -2.64 4.06 -1.25
C LYS A 200 -2.32 5.14 -0.22
N ILE A 201 -3.29 5.47 0.62
CA ILE A 201 -3.16 6.37 1.76
C ILE A 201 -3.53 5.59 3.02
N LYS A 202 -2.66 5.61 4.04
CA LYS A 202 -2.92 4.94 5.31
C LYS A 202 -2.52 5.78 6.51
N GLY A 203 -3.40 5.88 7.50
CA GLY A 203 -3.13 6.59 8.75
C GLY A 203 -2.93 8.10 8.56
N THR A 204 -3.54 8.65 7.52
CA THR A 204 -3.54 10.08 7.22
C THR A 204 -4.99 10.53 7.09
N PRO A 205 -5.51 11.35 8.01
CA PRO A 205 -6.84 11.94 7.89
C PRO A 205 -6.98 12.71 6.58
N LEU A 206 -8.11 12.54 5.89
CA LEU A 206 -8.43 13.24 4.65
C LEU A 206 -9.68 14.09 4.84
N THR A 207 -9.65 15.28 4.27
CA THR A 207 -10.77 16.21 4.16
C THR A 207 -11.57 15.95 2.88
N HIS A 208 -12.78 16.51 2.80
CA HIS A 208 -13.59 16.48 1.58
C HIS A 208 -12.86 17.01 0.34
N LEU A 209 -12.16 18.13 0.49
CA LEU A 209 -11.41 18.76 -0.60
C LEU A 209 -10.30 17.84 -1.12
N GLU A 210 -9.58 17.15 -0.24
CA GLU A 210 -8.52 16.23 -0.64
C GLU A 210 -9.08 15.00 -1.37
N ILE A 211 -10.24 14.47 -0.96
CA ILE A 211 -10.95 13.43 -1.71
C ILE A 211 -11.40 13.95 -3.08
N GLU A 212 -11.87 15.19 -3.19
CA GLU A 212 -12.22 15.78 -4.48
C GLU A 212 -11.00 15.93 -5.39
N LYS A 213 -9.82 16.21 -4.85
CA LYS A 213 -8.58 16.28 -5.64
C LYS A 213 -8.13 14.91 -6.16
N ILE A 214 -8.43 13.83 -5.43
CA ILE A 214 -8.22 12.46 -5.94
C ILE A 214 -9.07 12.18 -7.19
N LEU A 215 -10.19 12.90 -7.39
CA LEU A 215 -11.01 12.76 -8.61
C LEU A 215 -10.24 13.09 -9.88
N ASN A 216 -9.20 13.91 -9.79
CA ASN A 216 -8.49 14.36 -10.97
C ASN A 216 -7.66 13.23 -11.61
N PHE A 217 -7.29 12.17 -10.87
CA PHE A 217 -6.58 11.01 -11.44
C PHE A 217 -7.46 10.25 -12.43
N SER A 218 -7.18 10.42 -13.73
CA SER A 218 -8.02 9.93 -14.82
C SER A 218 -7.88 8.42 -15.02
N ARG A 219 -6.72 7.84 -14.67
CA ARG A 219 -6.42 6.40 -14.83
C ARG A 219 -6.39 5.59 -13.55
N LEU A 220 -6.95 6.12 -12.46
CA LEU A 220 -6.90 5.47 -11.15
C LEU A 220 -7.78 4.21 -11.10
N GLU A 221 -7.14 3.03 -11.10
CA GLU A 221 -7.80 1.73 -11.06
C GLU A 221 -7.92 1.18 -9.62
N ASN A 222 -6.97 1.55 -8.76
CA ASN A 222 -6.84 1.00 -7.40
C ASN A 222 -6.71 2.12 -6.37
N LEU A 223 -7.73 2.27 -5.52
CA LEU A 223 -7.74 3.24 -4.43
C LEU A 223 -7.83 2.54 -3.07
N LYS A 224 -6.86 2.82 -2.19
CA LYS A 224 -6.82 2.27 -0.83
C LYS A 224 -6.70 3.39 0.18
N LEU A 225 -7.73 3.60 0.99
CA LEU A 225 -7.83 4.63 2.02
C LEU A 225 -8.06 3.97 3.38
N HIS A 226 -6.98 3.64 4.09
CA HIS A 226 -7.03 2.89 5.35
C HIS A 226 -6.82 3.82 6.55
N THR A 227 -7.75 3.89 7.49
CA THR A 227 -7.63 4.81 8.65
C THR A 227 -7.40 6.25 8.18
N CYS A 228 -8.29 6.73 7.31
CA CYS A 228 -8.25 8.09 6.77
C CYS A 228 -9.31 9.01 7.40
N ASN A 229 -9.97 8.55 8.46
CA ASN A 229 -11.07 9.26 9.14
C ASN A 229 -12.22 9.65 8.19
N LEU A 230 -12.46 8.84 7.16
CA LEU A 230 -13.57 9.07 6.24
C LEU A 230 -14.89 8.73 6.92
N ASP A 231 -15.94 9.44 6.57
CA ASP A 231 -17.30 9.13 6.98
C ASP A 231 -18.22 9.02 5.76
N SER A 232 -19.53 8.94 6.02
CA SER A 232 -20.54 8.79 4.98
C SER A 232 -20.62 9.95 3.98
N SER A 233 -20.34 11.20 4.36
CA SER A 233 -20.41 12.31 3.41
C SER A 233 -19.27 12.23 2.39
N HIS A 234 -18.13 11.61 2.75
CA HIS A 234 -17.01 11.41 1.82
C HIS A 234 -17.36 10.44 0.68
N LEU A 235 -18.34 9.55 0.88
CA LEU A 235 -18.84 8.67 -0.18
C LEU A 235 -19.48 9.44 -1.34
N LEU A 236 -20.07 10.61 -1.08
CA LEU A 236 -20.65 11.46 -2.13
C LEU A 236 -19.57 11.93 -3.11
N ASN A 237 -18.38 12.28 -2.60
CA ASN A 237 -17.24 12.65 -3.42
C ASN A 237 -16.69 11.42 -4.15
N LEU A 238 -16.53 10.29 -3.46
CA LEU A 238 -16.07 9.04 -4.09
C LEU A 238 -17.02 8.55 -5.19
N ASN A 239 -18.32 8.82 -5.10
CA ASN A 239 -19.28 8.47 -6.14
C ASN A 239 -18.92 9.10 -7.50
N LYS A 240 -18.41 10.34 -7.50
CA LYS A 240 -17.91 11.02 -8.70
C LYS A 240 -16.68 10.30 -9.31
N LEU A 241 -15.85 9.64 -8.49
CA LEU A 241 -14.72 8.85 -8.97
C LEU A 241 -15.20 7.53 -9.58
N ILE A 242 -16.07 6.84 -8.85
CA ILE A 242 -16.53 5.50 -9.21
C ILE A 242 -17.40 5.55 -10.47
N SER A 243 -18.14 6.65 -10.69
CA SER A 243 -18.92 6.88 -11.90
C SER A 243 -18.07 6.94 -13.18
N LYS A 244 -16.75 7.19 -13.09
CA LYS A 244 -15.82 7.12 -14.22
C LYS A 244 -15.62 5.70 -14.75
N LYS A 245 -16.03 4.67 -13.99
CA LYS A 245 -15.95 3.23 -14.36
C LYS A 245 -14.54 2.71 -14.67
N ILE A 246 -13.50 3.45 -14.30
CA ILE A 246 -12.10 3.03 -14.42
C ILE A 246 -11.63 2.38 -13.11
N LEU A 247 -12.16 2.81 -11.97
CA LEU A 247 -11.84 2.23 -10.67
C LEU A 247 -12.36 0.79 -10.61
N ARG A 248 -11.48 -0.17 -10.32
CA ARG A 248 -11.81 -1.59 -10.17
C ARG A 248 -11.76 -2.03 -8.70
N ARG A 249 -10.86 -1.41 -7.92
CA ARG A 249 -10.62 -1.79 -6.52
C ARG A 249 -10.72 -0.60 -5.58
N LEU A 250 -11.53 -0.76 -4.54
CA LEU A 250 -11.69 0.22 -3.46
C LEU A 250 -11.52 -0.44 -2.09
N ILE A 251 -10.62 0.09 -1.27
CA ILE A 251 -10.41 -0.36 0.11
C ILE A 251 -10.60 0.83 1.04
N LEU A 252 -11.56 0.73 1.96
CA LEU A 252 -11.92 1.79 2.92
C LEU A 252 -11.75 1.34 4.37
N THR A 253 -10.89 0.34 4.63
CA THR A 253 -10.72 -0.27 5.95
C THR A 253 -10.51 0.77 7.07
N ASN A 254 -11.14 0.52 8.22
CA ASN A 254 -10.97 1.30 9.44
C ASN A 254 -11.29 2.79 9.26
N ASN A 255 -12.43 3.08 8.62
CA ASN A 255 -13.04 4.41 8.53
C ASN A 255 -14.38 4.43 9.30
N LYS A 256 -15.12 5.54 9.28
CA LYS A 256 -16.35 5.77 10.08
C LYS A 256 -17.57 5.96 9.18
N ILE A 257 -17.75 5.05 8.24
CA ILE A 257 -18.82 5.09 7.23
C ILE A 257 -20.07 4.47 7.87
N LYS A 258 -20.87 5.27 8.58
CA LYS A 258 -22.00 4.74 9.37
C LYS A 258 -23.32 4.74 8.60
N ASN A 259 -23.80 5.93 8.24
CA ASN A 259 -25.12 6.15 7.62
C ASN A 259 -24.98 6.39 6.12
N ILE A 260 -25.35 5.44 5.26
CA ILE A 260 -25.14 5.61 3.82
C ILE A 260 -26.23 6.52 3.22
N PRO A 261 -25.88 7.63 2.56
CA PRO A 261 -26.88 8.46 1.88
C PRO A 261 -27.58 7.67 0.77
N ILE A 262 -28.89 7.86 0.59
CA ILE A 262 -29.64 7.18 -0.47
C ILE A 262 -29.12 7.52 -1.89
N THR A 263 -28.45 8.65 -2.04
CA THR A 263 -27.78 9.05 -3.29
C THR A 263 -26.55 8.20 -3.62
N CYS A 264 -26.00 7.47 -2.66
CA CYS A 264 -24.94 6.46 -2.86
C CYS A 264 -25.51 5.09 -3.24
N LYS A 265 -26.81 5.00 -3.52
CA LYS A 265 -27.47 3.74 -3.81
C LYS A 265 -26.91 3.10 -5.10
N GLY A 266 -26.34 1.90 -5.00
CA GLY A 266 -25.68 1.23 -6.13
C GLY A 266 -24.27 1.72 -6.48
N ILE A 267 -23.64 2.54 -5.63
CA ILE A 267 -22.32 3.15 -5.86
C ILE A 267 -21.23 2.14 -6.23
N PHE A 268 -21.37 0.88 -5.84
CA PHE A 268 -20.33 -0.14 -5.99
C PHE A 268 -20.56 -1.13 -7.15
N ASN A 269 -21.60 -0.93 -7.96
CA ASN A 269 -22.02 -1.90 -8.99
C ASN A 269 -20.94 -2.25 -10.04
N HIS A 270 -20.01 -1.34 -10.30
CA HIS A 270 -18.95 -1.53 -11.29
C HIS A 270 -17.60 -1.94 -10.72
N LEU A 271 -17.46 -1.96 -9.39
CA LEU A 271 -16.23 -2.38 -8.73
C LEU A 271 -16.13 -3.90 -8.73
N GLU A 272 -14.90 -4.42 -8.74
CA GLU A 272 -14.63 -5.85 -8.68
C GLU A 272 -14.17 -6.28 -7.29
N HIS A 273 -13.50 -5.40 -6.57
CA HIS A 273 -12.89 -5.68 -5.27
C HIS A 273 -13.18 -4.57 -4.28
N ILE A 274 -13.87 -4.93 -3.20
CA ILE A 274 -14.30 -3.98 -2.17
C ILE A 274 -13.94 -4.50 -0.79
N VAL A 275 -13.32 -3.65 0.01
CA VAL A 275 -13.03 -3.91 1.43
C VAL A 275 -13.60 -2.78 2.27
N LEU A 276 -14.57 -3.13 3.11
CA LEU A 276 -15.22 -2.25 4.10
C LEU A 276 -14.99 -2.74 5.54
N ASP A 277 -13.86 -3.43 5.78
CA ASP A 277 -13.49 -3.95 7.10
C ASP A 277 -13.38 -2.82 8.15
N ARG A 278 -14.00 -3.00 9.32
CA ARG A 278 -14.00 -2.02 10.43
C ARG A 278 -14.47 -0.62 9.99
N CYS A 279 -15.45 -0.52 9.09
CA CYS A 279 -16.00 0.77 8.66
C CYS A 279 -17.06 1.35 9.61
N GLY A 280 -17.54 0.55 10.57
CA GLY A 280 -18.62 0.95 11.46
C GLY A 280 -19.97 1.07 10.75
N LEU A 281 -20.18 0.29 9.67
CA LEU A 281 -21.46 0.26 8.96
C LEU A 281 -22.58 -0.15 9.94
N TYR A 282 -23.70 0.57 9.90
CA TYR A 282 -24.92 0.14 10.60
C TYR A 282 -25.67 -0.92 9.80
N ALA A 283 -26.46 -1.71 10.52
CA ALA A 283 -27.30 -2.73 9.92
C ALA A 283 -28.30 -2.09 8.92
N GLY A 284 -28.38 -2.66 7.73
CA GLY A 284 -29.13 -2.16 6.57
C GLY A 284 -28.29 -1.34 5.59
N SER A 285 -27.08 -0.92 5.96
CA SER A 285 -26.22 -0.06 5.11
C SER A 285 -25.72 -0.77 3.86
N VAL A 286 -25.41 -2.07 3.95
CA VAL A 286 -24.83 -2.81 2.84
C VAL A 286 -25.86 -2.98 1.72
N SER A 287 -27.13 -3.17 2.07
CA SER A 287 -28.22 -3.25 1.10
C SER A 287 -28.35 -2.00 0.21
N LEU A 288 -27.90 -0.83 0.68
CA LEU A 288 -27.93 0.42 -0.09
C LEU A 288 -26.80 0.46 -1.13
N PHE A 289 -25.65 -0.17 -0.89
CA PHE A 289 -24.53 -0.12 -1.83
C PHE A 289 -24.79 -0.83 -3.16
N PHE A 290 -25.79 -1.71 -3.22
CA PHE A 290 -26.06 -2.58 -4.34
C PHE A 290 -27.53 -2.45 -4.80
N ASN A 291 -27.74 -2.23 -6.10
CA ASN A 291 -29.09 -2.13 -6.66
C ASN A 291 -29.50 -3.38 -7.43
N ASP A 292 -28.66 -3.75 -8.39
CA ASP A 292 -28.86 -4.94 -9.20
C ASP A 292 -27.71 -5.90 -8.92
N THR A 293 -28.00 -6.88 -8.06
CA THR A 293 -27.03 -7.87 -7.62
C THR A 293 -26.63 -8.84 -8.73
N LYS A 294 -27.44 -8.98 -9.79
CA LYS A 294 -27.16 -9.88 -10.92
C LYS A 294 -26.16 -9.29 -11.91
N SER A 295 -26.26 -7.99 -12.21
CA SER A 295 -25.36 -7.33 -13.16
C SER A 295 -24.04 -6.84 -12.53
N ASN A 296 -23.97 -6.80 -11.21
CA ASN A 296 -22.82 -6.36 -10.43
C ASN A 296 -21.51 -7.11 -10.84
N LYS A 297 -20.35 -6.43 -10.74
CA LYS A 297 -19.02 -6.95 -11.10
C LYS A 297 -18.19 -7.48 -9.91
N ILE A 298 -18.69 -7.38 -8.69
CA ILE A 298 -17.94 -7.71 -7.48
C ILE A 298 -17.60 -9.20 -7.46
N SER A 299 -16.31 -9.47 -7.32
CA SER A 299 -15.72 -10.80 -7.14
C SER A 299 -15.12 -10.97 -5.74
N PHE A 300 -14.75 -9.88 -5.07
CA PHE A 300 -14.21 -9.87 -3.73
C PHE A 300 -14.93 -8.84 -2.85
N LEU A 301 -15.49 -9.30 -1.73
CA LEU A 301 -16.17 -8.47 -0.74
C LEU A 301 -15.72 -8.82 0.67
N ASP A 302 -15.23 -7.82 1.39
CA ASP A 302 -14.91 -7.92 2.81
C ASP A 302 -15.75 -6.93 3.61
N LEU A 303 -16.62 -7.46 4.47
CA LEU A 303 -17.53 -6.71 5.35
C LEU A 303 -17.18 -6.91 6.83
N SER A 304 -16.01 -7.44 7.14
CA SER A 304 -15.61 -7.80 8.48
C SER A 304 -15.74 -6.64 9.47
N HIS A 305 -16.07 -6.95 10.73
CA HIS A 305 -16.19 -6.00 11.84
C HIS A 305 -17.17 -4.85 11.57
N ASN A 306 -18.35 -5.18 11.06
CA ASN A 306 -19.47 -4.27 10.88
C ASN A 306 -20.76 -4.89 11.43
N SER A 307 -21.81 -4.06 11.57
CA SER A 307 -23.15 -4.55 11.91
C SER A 307 -23.96 -4.82 10.65
N LEU A 308 -24.55 -6.00 10.55
CA LEU A 308 -25.36 -6.44 9.39
C LEU A 308 -26.74 -6.91 9.84
N ASN A 309 -27.79 -6.58 9.09
CA ASN A 309 -29.12 -7.19 9.27
C ASN A 309 -29.43 -8.23 8.19
N ARG A 310 -30.65 -8.76 8.24
CA ARG A 310 -31.17 -9.73 7.27
C ARG A 310 -31.15 -9.20 5.84
N ALA A 311 -31.54 -7.93 5.63
CA ALA A 311 -31.58 -7.34 4.29
C ALA A 311 -30.18 -7.26 3.66
N ASP A 312 -29.16 -6.91 4.44
CA ASP A 312 -27.77 -6.89 4.00
C ASP A 312 -27.31 -8.27 3.50
N LEU A 313 -27.52 -9.32 4.29
CA LEU A 313 -27.11 -10.68 3.94
C LEU A 313 -27.87 -11.22 2.73
N ILE A 314 -29.17 -10.90 2.59
CA ILE A 314 -29.96 -11.28 1.43
C ILE A 314 -29.39 -10.62 0.16
N VAL A 315 -29.07 -9.32 0.21
CA VAL A 315 -28.45 -8.63 -0.94
C VAL A 315 -27.11 -9.25 -1.30
N VAL A 316 -26.25 -9.54 -0.31
CA VAL A 316 -24.97 -10.24 -0.54
C VAL A 316 -25.19 -11.62 -1.19
N SER A 317 -26.21 -12.36 -0.77
CA SER A 317 -26.56 -13.67 -1.38
C SER A 317 -26.91 -13.58 -2.86
N GLY A 318 -27.34 -12.40 -3.33
CA GLY A 318 -27.66 -12.13 -4.73
C GLY A 318 -26.46 -11.85 -5.63
N LEU A 319 -25.26 -11.62 -5.07
CA LEU A 319 -24.06 -11.26 -5.83
C LEU A 319 -23.47 -12.49 -6.54
N ILE A 320 -24.02 -12.84 -7.70
CA ILE A 320 -23.69 -14.10 -8.40
C ILE A 320 -22.24 -14.20 -8.91
N LYS A 321 -21.52 -13.08 -9.06
CA LYS A 321 -20.11 -13.06 -9.45
C LYS A 321 -19.15 -13.09 -8.26
N LEU A 322 -19.67 -13.03 -7.03
CA LEU A 322 -18.87 -13.01 -5.81
C LEU A 322 -18.15 -14.35 -5.62
N GLN A 323 -16.82 -14.30 -5.61
CA GLN A 323 -15.96 -15.48 -5.42
C GLN A 323 -15.36 -15.52 -4.02
N VAL A 324 -15.12 -14.35 -3.41
CA VAL A 324 -14.52 -14.23 -2.08
C VAL A 324 -15.41 -13.37 -1.19
N LEU A 325 -15.82 -13.93 -0.05
CA LEU A 325 -16.60 -13.23 0.97
C LEU A 325 -15.92 -13.38 2.33
N LYS A 326 -15.69 -12.25 3.01
CA LYS A 326 -15.18 -12.20 4.38
C LYS A 326 -16.18 -11.52 5.31
N LEU A 327 -16.49 -12.18 6.42
CA LEU A 327 -17.49 -11.79 7.42
C LEU A 327 -16.93 -11.93 8.84
N ASN A 328 -15.66 -11.61 9.06
CA ASN A 328 -15.05 -11.80 10.37
C ASN A 328 -15.62 -10.82 11.38
N GLY A 329 -15.88 -11.26 12.61
CA GLY A 329 -16.27 -10.36 13.71
C GLY A 329 -17.50 -9.51 13.43
N ILE A 330 -18.40 -9.94 12.53
CA ILE A 330 -19.62 -9.20 12.22
C ILE A 330 -20.59 -9.26 13.39
N ASN A 331 -21.34 -8.17 13.59
CA ASN A 331 -22.42 -8.11 14.56
C ASN A 331 -23.76 -8.29 13.83
N LEU A 332 -24.34 -9.49 13.94
CA LEU A 332 -25.65 -9.79 13.35
C LEU A 332 -26.77 -9.20 14.21
N GLN A 333 -27.52 -8.25 13.64
CA GLN A 333 -28.62 -7.57 14.31
C GLN A 333 -29.98 -8.19 13.95
N GLU A 334 -30.96 -8.00 14.83
CA GLU A 334 -32.36 -8.44 14.62
C GLU A 334 -32.47 -9.96 14.34
N ASP A 335 -33.20 -10.34 13.29
CA ASP A 335 -33.40 -11.72 12.86
C ASP A 335 -32.34 -12.19 11.85
N ALA A 336 -31.25 -11.44 11.66
CA ALA A 336 -30.17 -11.80 10.75
C ALA A 336 -29.49 -13.11 11.17
N ARG A 337 -29.35 -14.03 10.22
CA ARG A 337 -28.69 -15.32 10.40
C ARG A 337 -27.87 -15.66 9.15
N LEU A 338 -26.82 -16.46 9.28
CA LEU A 338 -25.97 -16.83 8.15
C LEU A 338 -26.76 -17.56 7.04
N ASN A 339 -27.89 -18.18 7.38
CA ASN A 339 -28.80 -18.80 6.41
C ASN A 339 -29.29 -17.83 5.33
N ASN A 340 -29.34 -16.53 5.63
CA ASN A 340 -29.76 -15.50 4.68
C ASN A 340 -28.80 -15.42 3.49
N LEU A 341 -27.54 -15.84 3.62
CA LEU A 341 -26.58 -15.98 2.52
C LEU A 341 -26.93 -17.08 1.52
N THR A 342 -27.86 -17.98 1.88
CA THR A 342 -28.33 -19.09 1.03
C THR A 342 -29.62 -18.78 0.30
N THR A 343 -30.18 -17.58 0.48
CA THR A 343 -31.49 -17.17 -0.07
C THR A 343 -31.47 -17.10 -1.60
N HIS A 344 -30.34 -16.73 -2.19
CA HIS A 344 -30.16 -16.58 -3.64
C HIS A 344 -28.97 -17.42 -4.17
N GLY A 345 -28.43 -17.05 -5.33
CA GLY A 345 -27.51 -17.87 -6.12
C GLY A 345 -26.08 -18.01 -5.58
N LEU A 346 -25.68 -17.29 -4.53
CA LEU A 346 -24.30 -17.24 -4.05
C LEU A 346 -23.68 -18.62 -3.77
N THR A 347 -24.47 -19.56 -3.25
CA THR A 347 -24.04 -20.93 -2.89
C THR A 347 -23.47 -21.73 -4.06
N LYS A 348 -23.74 -21.33 -5.30
CA LYS A 348 -23.27 -21.99 -6.53
C LYS A 348 -21.95 -21.41 -7.06
N HIS A 349 -21.48 -20.28 -6.54
CA HIS A 349 -20.40 -19.51 -7.15
C HIS A 349 -19.28 -19.11 -6.18
N LEU A 350 -19.58 -19.01 -4.88
CA LEU A 350 -18.59 -18.60 -3.89
C LEU A 350 -17.49 -19.66 -3.74
N LYS A 351 -16.23 -19.23 -3.91
CA LYS A 351 -15.03 -20.08 -3.84
C LYS A 351 -14.34 -19.99 -2.49
N PHE A 352 -14.33 -18.82 -1.87
CA PHE A 352 -13.71 -18.60 -0.57
C PHE A 352 -14.66 -17.88 0.38
N LEU A 353 -14.86 -18.49 1.56
CA LEU A 353 -15.64 -17.92 2.66
C LEU A 353 -14.78 -17.87 3.92
N GLU A 354 -14.66 -16.69 4.52
CA GLU A 354 -13.95 -16.48 5.79
C GLU A 354 -14.94 -15.97 6.84
N ILE A 355 -15.11 -16.73 7.93
CA ILE A 355 -15.98 -16.42 9.07
C ILE A 355 -15.19 -16.70 10.35
N LYS A 356 -14.33 -15.76 10.71
CA LYS A 356 -13.57 -15.75 11.97
C LYS A 356 -14.29 -14.88 12.99
N GLU A 357 -13.99 -15.06 14.28
CA GLU A 357 -14.50 -14.19 15.35
C GLU A 357 -16.04 -14.08 15.38
N LEU A 358 -16.75 -15.14 14.96
CA LEU A 358 -18.21 -15.24 15.02
C LEU A 358 -18.58 -16.59 15.64
N THR A 359 -19.45 -16.58 16.65
CA THR A 359 -20.00 -17.81 17.22
C THR A 359 -21.07 -18.35 16.28
N ILE A 360 -20.81 -19.49 15.64
CA ILE A 360 -21.79 -20.15 14.77
C ILE A 360 -22.45 -21.33 15.48
N SER A 361 -23.74 -21.54 15.19
CA SER A 361 -24.53 -22.64 15.74
C SER A 361 -24.54 -23.86 14.82
N ALA A 362 -25.04 -25.00 15.31
CA ALA A 362 -25.28 -26.18 14.49
C ALA A 362 -26.19 -25.89 13.27
N LYS A 363 -27.16 -24.99 13.42
CA LYS A 363 -28.02 -24.53 12.31
C LYS A 363 -27.20 -23.80 11.25
N ASP A 364 -26.25 -22.98 11.66
CA ASP A 364 -25.36 -22.25 10.74
C ASP A 364 -24.48 -23.21 9.93
N ILE A 365 -23.95 -24.26 10.57
CA ILE A 365 -23.20 -25.32 9.88
C ILE A 365 -24.04 -26.01 8.79
N LEU A 366 -25.30 -26.33 9.08
CA LEU A 366 -26.24 -26.89 8.10
C LEU A 366 -26.48 -25.96 6.90
N PHE A 367 -26.35 -24.65 7.07
CA PHE A 367 -26.45 -23.70 5.96
C PHE A 367 -25.13 -23.60 5.18
N LEU A 368 -23.98 -23.65 5.86
CA LEU A 368 -22.67 -23.67 5.21
C LEU A 368 -22.49 -24.89 4.31
N SER A 369 -23.08 -26.04 4.64
CA SER A 369 -23.05 -27.23 3.77
C SER A 369 -23.79 -27.06 2.43
N LYS A 370 -24.63 -26.03 2.29
CA LYS A 370 -25.34 -25.73 1.04
C LYS A 370 -24.44 -25.09 -0.01
N PHE A 371 -23.27 -24.59 0.36
CA PHE A 371 -22.30 -24.05 -0.59
C PHE A 371 -21.62 -25.19 -1.35
N LYS A 372 -21.80 -25.20 -2.68
CA LYS A 372 -21.37 -26.31 -3.55
C LYS A 372 -20.06 -26.06 -4.29
N ALA A 373 -19.61 -24.81 -4.33
CA ALA A 373 -18.46 -24.37 -5.11
C ALA A 373 -17.28 -23.88 -4.25
N LEU A 374 -17.33 -24.09 -2.93
CA LEU A 374 -16.26 -23.65 -2.03
C LEU A 374 -14.99 -24.45 -2.31
N GLU A 375 -13.92 -23.72 -2.61
CA GLU A 375 -12.55 -24.23 -2.69
C GLU A 375 -11.86 -24.07 -1.33
N LYS A 376 -12.15 -22.98 -0.62
CA LYS A 376 -11.60 -22.70 0.71
C LYS A 376 -12.69 -22.21 1.67
N ILE A 377 -12.65 -22.69 2.91
CA ILE A 377 -13.38 -22.08 4.02
C ILE A 377 -12.42 -21.84 5.19
N SER A 378 -12.56 -20.70 5.85
CA SER A 378 -11.82 -20.41 7.07
C SER A 378 -12.76 -20.03 8.20
N LEU A 379 -12.59 -20.70 9.33
CA LEU A 379 -13.46 -20.63 10.50
C LEU A 379 -12.64 -20.34 11.77
N SER A 380 -13.30 -19.81 12.81
CA SER A 380 -12.72 -19.82 14.16
C SER A 380 -12.59 -21.25 14.69
N GLU A 381 -11.69 -21.45 15.66
CA GLU A 381 -11.54 -22.73 16.35
C GLU A 381 -12.86 -23.25 16.96
N SER A 382 -13.59 -22.41 17.67
CA SER A 382 -14.91 -22.73 18.24
C SER A 382 -15.95 -23.15 17.19
N SER A 383 -15.91 -22.50 16.01
CA SER A 383 -16.76 -22.84 14.87
C SER A 383 -16.40 -24.20 14.27
N PHE A 384 -15.11 -24.51 14.24
CA PHE A 384 -14.60 -25.79 13.76
C PHE A 384 -14.94 -26.94 14.72
N GLU A 385 -14.91 -26.72 16.03
CA GLU A 385 -15.40 -27.69 17.01
C GLU A 385 -16.90 -27.97 16.86
N CYS A 386 -17.71 -26.92 16.66
CA CYS A 386 -19.14 -27.07 16.38
C CYS A 386 -19.36 -27.93 15.12
N LEU A 387 -18.62 -27.67 14.05
CA LEU A 387 -18.65 -28.47 12.82
C LEU A 387 -18.39 -29.96 13.10
N LYS A 388 -17.31 -30.29 13.84
CA LYS A 388 -16.98 -31.67 14.21
C LYS A 388 -18.12 -32.37 14.96
N ASN A 389 -18.76 -31.66 15.89
CA ASN A 389 -19.84 -32.19 16.71
C ASN A 389 -21.12 -32.48 15.91
N THR A 390 -21.42 -31.66 14.89
CA THR A 390 -22.62 -31.84 14.06
C THR A 390 -22.54 -32.99 13.05
N LYS A 391 -21.34 -33.51 12.76
CA LYS A 391 -21.09 -34.51 11.70
C LYS A 391 -21.57 -34.08 10.30
N VAL A 392 -21.84 -32.79 10.09
CA VAL A 392 -22.23 -32.25 8.79
C VAL A 392 -21.00 -32.12 7.91
N ARG A 393 -21.09 -32.61 6.67
CA ARG A 393 -20.02 -32.43 5.68
C ARG A 393 -20.22 -31.12 4.92
N ILE A 394 -19.22 -30.25 4.94
CA ILE A 394 -19.12 -29.10 4.03
C ILE A 394 -18.24 -29.53 2.86
N CYS A 395 -18.74 -29.37 1.64
CA CYS A 395 -18.00 -29.72 0.43
C CYS A 395 -17.00 -28.61 0.08
N CYS A 396 -15.76 -28.73 0.57
CA CYS A 396 -14.64 -27.89 0.14
C CYS A 396 -13.31 -28.65 0.17
N SER A 397 -12.35 -28.20 -0.64
CA SER A 397 -11.03 -28.84 -0.75
C SER A 397 -10.05 -28.40 0.35
N ASN A 398 -10.11 -27.14 0.79
CA ASN A 398 -9.20 -26.59 1.78
C ASN A 398 -9.95 -26.01 2.99
N PHE A 399 -9.63 -26.52 4.18
CA PHE A 399 -10.08 -25.98 5.46
C PHE A 399 -8.92 -25.28 6.17
N ASP A 400 -9.15 -24.05 6.62
CA ASP A 400 -8.17 -23.25 7.35
C ASP A 400 -8.76 -22.80 8.69
N VAL A 401 -8.19 -23.27 9.80
CA VAL A 401 -8.69 -23.00 11.15
C VAL A 401 -7.79 -21.97 11.80
N ASP A 402 -8.36 -20.84 12.20
CA ASP A 402 -7.62 -19.85 12.97
C ASP A 402 -7.59 -20.29 14.43
N SER A 403 -6.45 -20.82 14.87
CA SER A 403 -6.17 -21.04 16.28
C SER A 403 -5.87 -19.67 16.90
N VAL A 404 -6.75 -19.19 17.76
CA VAL A 404 -6.49 -17.98 18.53
C VAL A 404 -5.44 -18.36 19.58
N TYR A 405 -4.16 -18.10 19.29
CA TYR A 405 -3.23 -17.86 20.40
C TYR A 405 -3.71 -16.57 21.06
N GLU A 406 -4.31 -16.69 22.25
CA GLU A 406 -4.63 -15.55 23.11
C GLU A 406 -3.36 -14.70 23.27
N LEU A 407 -3.35 -13.53 22.61
CA LEU A 407 -2.51 -12.42 23.04
C LEU A 407 -3.19 -11.78 24.25
N GLU A 408 -3.22 -12.51 25.37
CA GLU A 408 -3.01 -11.85 26.64
C GLU A 408 -1.57 -11.28 26.63
N MET A 409 -1.41 -10.09 27.22
CA MET A 409 -0.14 -9.37 27.44
C MET A 409 0.36 -8.47 26.28
N LEU A 410 -0.16 -7.25 26.21
CA LEU A 410 0.44 -6.08 26.87
C LEU A 410 -0.26 -4.78 26.45
N SER A 411 -1.13 -4.30 27.34
CA SER A 411 -1.33 -2.88 27.55
C SER A 411 -0.03 -2.25 28.08
N LYS A 412 0.63 -1.44 27.25
CA LYS A 412 1.30 -0.17 27.60
C LYS A 412 1.80 0.55 26.36
#